data_AF-A0A6T6P945-F1
#
_entry.id   AF-A0A6T6P945-F1
#
_cell.length_a   1.000
_cell.length_b   1.000
_cell.length_c   1.000
_cell.angle_alpha   90.00
_cell.angle_beta   90.00
_cell.angle_gamma   90.00
#
_symmetry.space_group_name_H-M   'P 1'
#
loop_
_entity.id
_entity.type
_entity.pdbx_description
1 polymer ?
#
loop_
_entity_poly.entity_id
_entity_poly.type
_entity_poly.pdbx_seq_one_letter_code
_entity_poly.pdbx_strand_id
1 'polypeptide(L)'
;VILYSTIGGAIGALTPIPFRSDVELLQQLEMSLRESKAPLCGRDHLSYRSYYYPVRNVVDGDLIEIFATLVPDKQKDLAEVLDRSVPEVFRKMEDLRESIL
;
A
#
# COMPACT_ATOMS: atom_id res chain seq x y z
N VAL A 1 7.94 14.87 -2.24
CA VAL A 1 6.50 14.72 -1.94
C VAL A 1 5.70 15.68 -2.81
N ILE A 2 4.54 15.26 -3.33
CA ILE A 2 3.52 16.13 -3.93
C ILE A 2 2.31 16.09 -3.00
N LEU A 3 1.90 17.24 -2.46
CA LEU A 3 0.70 17.36 -1.63
C LEU A 3 -0.49 17.75 -2.50
N TYR A 4 -1.66 17.18 -2.19
CA TYR A 4 -2.92 17.54 -2.83
C TYR A 4 -4.05 17.61 -1.80
N SER A 5 -5.06 18.41 -2.12
CA SER A 5 -6.33 18.45 -1.39
C SER A 5 -7.47 18.07 -2.32
N THR A 6 -8.58 17.64 -1.74
CA THR A 6 -9.79 17.27 -2.48
C THR A 6 -10.96 18.15 -2.05
N ILE A 7 -11.97 18.30 -2.91
CA ILE A 7 -13.21 19.02 -2.58
C ILE A 7 -13.94 18.37 -1.38
N GLY A 8 -13.78 17.05 -1.20
CA GLY A 8 -14.30 16.33 -0.04
C GLY A 8 -13.55 16.57 1.27
N GLY A 9 -12.53 17.44 1.29
CA GLY A 9 -11.79 17.83 2.49
C GLY A 9 -10.60 16.93 2.85
N ALA A 10 -10.32 15.88 2.08
CA ALA A 10 -9.13 15.06 2.30
C ALA A 10 -7.85 15.79 1.86
N ILE A 11 -6.78 15.63 2.63
CA ILE A 11 -5.41 16.04 2.31
C ILE A 11 -4.60 14.76 2.10
N GLY A 12 -3.94 14.65 0.96
CA GLY A 12 -3.15 13.48 0.61
C GLY A 12 -1.76 13.84 0.09
N ALA A 13 -0.91 12.83 -0.02
CA ALA A 13 0.48 12.96 -0.46
C ALA A 13 0.83 11.87 -1.48
N LEU A 14 1.59 12.24 -2.51
CA LEU A 14 2.31 11.30 -3.37
C LEU A 14 3.79 11.41 -3.04
N THR A 15 4.37 10.33 -2.52
CA THR A 15 5.80 10.27 -2.19
C THR A 15 6.56 9.47 -3.24
N PRO A 16 7.68 9.98 -3.78
CA PRO A 16 8.52 9.20 -4.67
C PRO A 16 9.26 8.13 -3.87
N ILE A 17 9.24 6.89 -4.37
CA ILE A 17 9.99 5.78 -3.78
C ILE A 17 11.38 5.74 -4.45
N PRO A 18 12.48 5.89 -3.70
CA PRO A 18 13.81 6.09 -4.30
C PRO A 18 14.38 4.82 -4.93
N PHE A 19 14.10 3.65 -4.36
CA PHE A 19 14.66 2.38 -4.82
C PHE A 19 13.60 1.52 -5.52
N ARG A 20 13.97 0.95 -6.67
CA ARG A 20 13.09 0.05 -7.43
C ARG A 20 12.71 -1.20 -6.64
N SER A 21 13.63 -1.73 -5.83
CA SER A 21 13.36 -2.87 -4.94
C SER A 21 12.20 -2.61 -3.99
N ASP A 22 12.07 -1.36 -3.54
CA ASP A 22 11.01 -0.97 -2.61
C ASP A 22 9.68 -0.85 -3.34
N VAL A 23 9.69 -0.33 -4.58
CA VAL A 23 8.51 -0.32 -5.44
C VAL A 23 8.00 -1.74 -5.66
N GLU A 24 8.88 -2.68 -6.00
CA GLU A 24 8.54 -4.08 -6.25
C GLU A 24 7.97 -4.75 -4.99
N LEU A 25 8.60 -4.55 -3.83
CA LEU A 25 8.11 -5.06 -2.54
C LEU A 25 6.72 -4.50 -2.18
N LEU A 26 6.52 -3.19 -2.33
CA LEU A 26 5.25 -2.54 -1.98
C LEU A 26 4.13 -2.92 -2.96
N GLN A 27 4.46 -3.10 -4.24
CA GLN A 27 3.53 -3.63 -5.24
C GLN A 27 3.11 -5.06 -4.91
N GLN A 28 4.06 -5.92 -4.52
CA GLN A 28 3.73 -7.28 -4.10
C GLN A 28 2.84 -7.29 -2.85
N LEU A 29 3.14 -6.46 -1.85
CA LEU A 29 2.31 -6.31 -0.66
C LEU A 29 0.90 -5.85 -1.01
N GLU A 30 0.78 -4.85 -1.89
CA GLU A 30 -0.51 -4.34 -2.37
C GLU A 30 -1.33 -5.46 -3.05
N MET A 31 -0.71 -6.24 -3.95
CA MET A 31 -1.37 -7.37 -4.61
C MET A 31 -1.90 -8.40 -3.61
N SER A 32 -1.08 -8.83 -2.64
CA SER A 32 -1.50 -9.80 -1.63
C SER A 32 -2.60 -9.26 -0.70
N LEU A 33 -2.60 -7.95 -0.43
CA LEU A 33 -3.66 -7.30 0.36
C LEU A 33 -4.99 -7.17 -0.40
N ARG A 34 -4.95 -7.01 -1.73
CA ARG A 34 -6.18 -7.02 -2.55
C ARG A 34 -6.91 -8.36 -2.46
N GLU A 35 -6.17 -9.46 -2.44
CA GLU A 35 -6.74 -10.81 -2.34
C GLU A 35 -7.26 -11.10 -0.93
N SER A 36 -6.48 -10.74 0.10
CA SER A 36 -6.80 -11.06 1.49
C SER A 36 -7.81 -10.12 2.15
N LYS A 37 -7.96 -8.88 1.65
CA LYS A 37 -8.89 -7.87 2.17
C LYS A 37 -9.55 -7.09 1.03
N ALA A 38 -10.49 -7.75 0.36
CA ALA A 38 -11.32 -7.11 -0.66
C ALA A 38 -12.06 -5.88 -0.10
N PRO A 39 -12.29 -4.83 -0.91
CA PRO A 39 -13.08 -3.67 -0.51
C PRO A 39 -14.46 -4.05 0.03
N LEU A 40 -14.89 -3.40 1.11
CA LEU A 40 -16.08 -3.76 1.90
C LEU A 40 -17.37 -3.90 1.08
N CYS A 41 -17.53 -3.07 0.03
CA CYS A 41 -18.73 -3.06 -0.80
C CYS A 41 -18.63 -3.97 -2.02
N GLY A 42 -17.72 -4.96 -2.03
CA GLY A 42 -17.55 -5.91 -3.13
C GLY A 42 -16.97 -5.33 -4.41
N ARG A 43 -16.41 -4.11 -4.34
CA ARG A 43 -15.76 -3.47 -5.49
C ARG A 43 -14.36 -4.04 -5.67
N ASP A 44 -13.94 -4.27 -6.90
CA ASP A 44 -12.54 -4.59 -7.19
C ASP A 44 -11.65 -3.35 -6.97
N HIS A 45 -10.56 -3.52 -6.21
CA HIS A 45 -9.67 -2.41 -5.82
C HIS A 45 -8.94 -1.82 -7.04
N LEU A 46 -8.43 -2.67 -7.93
CA LEU A 46 -7.69 -2.22 -9.11
C LEU A 46 -8.59 -1.45 -10.07
N SER A 47 -9.83 -1.92 -10.24
CA SER A 47 -10.87 -1.24 -11.01
C SER A 47 -11.33 0.07 -10.34
N TYR A 48 -11.34 0.14 -9.00
CA TYR A 48 -11.63 1.38 -8.27
C TYR A 48 -10.56 2.44 -8.53
N ARG A 49 -9.27 2.10 -8.38
CA ARG A 49 -8.17 3.04 -8.62
C ARG A 49 -7.95 3.34 -10.11
N SER A 50 -8.40 2.45 -11.00
CA SER A 50 -8.37 2.62 -12.47
C SER A 50 -9.69 3.12 -13.06
N TYR A 51 -10.45 3.95 -12.34
CA TYR A 51 -11.83 4.30 -12.69
C TYR A 51 -11.98 4.81 -14.14
N TYR A 52 -11.09 5.70 -14.59
CA TYR A 52 -11.11 6.26 -15.95
C TYR A 52 -9.92 5.82 -16.80
N TYR A 53 -8.74 5.70 -16.18
CA TYR A 53 -7.51 5.28 -16.83
C TYR A 53 -6.83 4.21 -15.99
N PRO A 54 -6.15 3.22 -16.61
CA PRO A 54 -5.36 2.24 -15.89
C PRO A 54 -4.32 2.88 -14.98
N VAL A 55 -4.26 2.44 -13.71
CA VAL A 55 -3.20 2.82 -12.77
C VAL A 55 -1.84 2.50 -13.38
N ARG A 56 -0.89 3.44 -13.25
CA ARG A 56 0.49 3.27 -13.71
C ARG A 56 1.45 3.90 -12.70
N ASN A 57 2.44 3.12 -12.27
CA ASN A 57 3.54 3.57 -11.39
C ASN A 57 3.08 4.22 -10.07
N VAL A 58 1.98 3.74 -9.50
CA VAL A 58 1.47 4.19 -8.19
C VAL A 58 1.11 2.95 -7.38
N VAL A 59 1.46 2.97 -6.09
CA VAL A 59 1.04 1.98 -5.09
C VAL A 59 0.07 2.67 -4.14
N ASP A 60 -1.03 2.01 -3.78
CA ASP A 60 -2.00 2.55 -2.84
C ASP A 60 -1.49 2.46 -1.38
N GLY A 61 -1.02 3.60 -0.86
CA GLY A 61 -0.56 3.75 0.53
C GLY A 61 -1.60 3.34 1.57
N ASP A 62 -2.85 3.74 1.38
CA ASP A 62 -3.94 3.45 2.32
C ASP A 62 -4.22 1.94 2.40
N LEU A 63 -4.07 1.24 1.26
CA LEU A 63 -4.25 -0.20 1.21
C LEU A 63 -3.09 -0.91 1.92
N ILE A 64 -1.84 -0.53 1.69
CA ILE A 64 -0.70 -1.21 2.34
C ILE A 64 -0.65 -0.96 3.85
N GLU A 65 -1.15 0.19 4.33
CA GLU A 65 -1.28 0.47 5.77
C GLU A 65 -2.15 -0.54 6.53
N ILE A 66 -3.05 -1.23 5.82
CA ILE A 66 -3.87 -2.29 6.40
C ILE A 66 -3.02 -3.42 6.98
N PHE A 67 -1.82 -3.67 6.47
CA PHE A 67 -0.93 -4.71 7.00
C PHE A 67 -0.78 -4.60 8.52
N ALA A 68 -0.66 -3.38 9.06
CA ALA A 68 -0.57 -3.10 10.48
C ALA A 68 -1.81 -3.51 11.30
N THR A 69 -2.97 -3.61 10.64
CA THR A 69 -4.27 -3.95 11.25
C THR A 69 -4.61 -5.44 11.18
N LEU A 70 -3.80 -6.24 10.48
CA LEU A 70 -4.04 -7.68 10.34
C LEU A 70 -3.72 -8.43 11.63
N VAL A 71 -4.35 -9.59 11.80
CA VAL A 71 -3.97 -10.52 12.87
C VAL A 71 -2.53 -11.04 12.65
N PRO A 72 -1.76 -11.32 13.72
CA PRO A 72 -0.33 -11.67 13.61
C PRO A 72 -0.03 -12.82 12.64
N ASP A 73 -0.88 -13.86 12.62
CA ASP A 73 -0.69 -15.00 11.72
C ASP A 73 -0.77 -14.56 10.25
N LYS A 74 -1.74 -13.71 9.89
CA LYS A 74 -1.85 -13.17 8.52
C LYS A 74 -0.69 -12.24 8.15
N GLN A 75 -0.18 -11.47 9.11
CA GLN A 75 1.02 -10.65 8.89
C GLN A 75 2.21 -11.54 8.56
N LYS A 76 2.37 -12.64 9.30
CA LYS A 76 3.43 -13.62 9.08
C LYS A 76 3.30 -14.29 7.71
N ASP A 77 2.12 -14.80 7.37
CA ASP A 77 1.86 -15.44 6.08
C ASP A 77 2.18 -14.49 4.90
N LEU A 78 1.75 -13.23 4.99
CA LEU A 78 2.04 -12.22 3.96
C LEU A 78 3.52 -11.86 3.89
N ALA A 79 4.20 -11.75 5.04
CA ALA A 79 5.63 -11.46 5.07
C ALA A 79 6.44 -12.62 4.46
N GLU A 80 6.05 -13.87 4.70
CA GLU A 80 6.66 -15.05 4.07
C GLU A 80 6.49 -15.05 2.54
N VAL A 81 5.32 -14.66 2.03
CA VAL A 81 5.09 -14.49 0.57
C VAL A 81 6.02 -13.44 -0.04
N LEU A 82 6.34 -12.39 0.74
CA LEU A 82 7.26 -11.33 0.32
C LEU A 82 8.74 -11.71 0.48
N ASP A 83 9.06 -12.90 1.00
CA ASP A 83 10.41 -13.33 1.40
C ASP A 83 11.04 -12.34 2.41
N ARG A 84 10.23 -11.86 3.35
CA ARG A 84 10.61 -10.83 4.34
C ARG A 84 10.13 -11.20 5.73
N SER A 85 10.68 -10.53 6.73
CA SER A 85 10.17 -10.64 8.10
C SER A 85 9.10 -9.59 8.38
N VAL A 86 8.15 -9.89 9.27
CA VAL A 86 7.12 -8.91 9.69
C VAL A 86 7.73 -7.59 10.18
N PRO A 87 8.78 -7.57 11.02
CA PRO A 87 9.43 -6.33 11.44
C PRO A 87 10.05 -5.53 10.29
N GLU A 88 10.55 -6.21 9.26
CA GLU A 88 11.14 -5.56 8.08
C GLU A 88 10.06 -4.86 7.24
N VAL A 89 8.91 -5.50 7.05
CA VAL A 89 7.76 -4.88 6.38
C VAL A 89 7.29 -3.65 7.16
N PHE A 90 7.14 -3.75 8.49
CA PHE A 90 6.80 -2.60 9.34
C PHE A 90 7.79 -1.46 9.24
N ARG A 91 9.09 -1.76 9.35
CA ARG A 91 10.14 -0.76 9.19
C ARG A 91 10.03 -0.06 7.84
N LYS A 92 9.74 -0.81 6.78
CA LYS A 92 9.61 -0.23 5.44
C LYS A 92 8.41 0.71 5.32
N MET A 93 7.30 0.38 5.97
CA MET A 93 6.13 1.24 6.02
C MET A 93 6.38 2.52 6.82
N GLU A 94 7.09 2.44 7.94
CA GLU A 94 7.48 3.62 8.72
C GLU A 94 8.46 4.51 7.94
N ASP A 95 9.47 3.95 7.27
CA ASP A 95 10.39 4.72 6.43
C ASP A 95 9.64 5.54 5.34
N LEU A 96 8.58 4.97 4.75
CA LEU A 96 7.72 5.68 3.80
C LEU A 96 6.94 6.81 4.45
N ARG A 97 6.42 6.60 5.66
CA ARG A 97 5.69 7.63 6.41
C ARG A 97 6.62 8.77 6.81
N GLU A 98 7.82 8.46 7.29
CA GLU A 98 8.86 9.44 7.59
C GLU A 98 9.27 10.26 6.35
N SER A 99 9.22 9.67 5.15
CA SER A 99 9.49 10.43 3.91
C SER A 99 8.45 11.50 3.57
N ILE A 100 7.28 11.46 4.20
CA ILE A 100 6.18 12.43 3.99
C ILE A 100 6.27 13.59 5.00
N LEU A 101 6.84 13.34 6.19
CA LEU A 101 6.99 14.29 7.29
C LEU A 101 8.19 15.23 7.08
#